data_AF-A0A956PB17-F1
#
_entry.id   AF-A0A956PB17-F1
#
_cell.length_a   1.000
_cell.length_b   1.000
_cell.length_c   1.000
_cell.angle_alpha   90.00
_cell.angle_beta   90.00
_cell.angle_gamma   90.00
#
_symmetry.space_group_name_H-M   'P 1'
#
loop_
_entity.id
_entity.type
_entity.pdbx_description
1 polymer ?
#
loop_
_entity_poly.entity_id
_entity_poly.type
_entity_poly.pdbx_seq_one_letter_code
_entity_poly.pdbx_strand_id
1 'polypeptide(L)'
;MMEHMSQADWVGSPILGPLLERRAMEEDVSWTMHLTQGETEQEMRRRWLEYHLQAQRGRCAYCGVGIEIFRRDGNAELRATVDHIIPPSEGGPDRVENTLGACRRCNYAKRSMALEAFLVSPEFQESVRLNHPCPDRLCGDVVSPDFHLDLLRRGVRVWIDGTEFRRVYAYDVPAGVAEIAVATTKTRSGRPMTFRKRGVILPLFRDVHHALERIETGAFRGELTAWLAAREIPPAVRVRNARLDG
;
A
#
# COMPACT_ATOMS: atom_id res chain seq x y z
N MET A 1 -12.03 -37.82 7.35
CA MET A 1 -11.68 -37.19 8.64
C MET A 1 -10.41 -36.40 8.40
N MET A 2 -10.56 -35.18 7.86
CA MET A 2 -9.44 -34.26 7.61
C MET A 2 -9.63 -33.09 8.57
N GLU A 3 -8.67 -32.95 9.48
CA GLU A 3 -8.64 -31.90 10.49
C GLU A 3 -8.36 -30.55 9.85
N HIS A 4 -9.18 -29.57 10.23
CA HIS A 4 -9.04 -28.16 9.89
C HIS A 4 -7.75 -27.60 10.52
N MET A 5 -6.81 -27.16 9.69
CA MET A 5 -5.76 -26.23 10.14
C MET A 5 -6.32 -24.81 10.21
N SER A 6 -6.07 -24.16 11.34
CA SER A 6 -6.73 -22.95 11.85
C SER A 6 -6.28 -21.64 11.22
N GLN A 7 -7.21 -20.67 11.20
CA GLN A 7 -7.03 -19.23 11.00
C GLN A 7 -6.11 -18.62 12.08
N ALA A 8 -4.87 -18.28 11.76
CA ALA A 8 -4.07 -17.28 12.48
C ALA A 8 -2.90 -16.85 11.57
N ASP A 9 -2.40 -15.62 11.75
CA ASP A 9 -1.14 -15.10 11.18
C ASP A 9 -1.17 -14.35 9.84
N TRP A 10 -2.04 -13.34 9.73
CA TRP A 10 -1.73 -12.13 8.92
C TRP A 10 -2.26 -10.87 9.62
N VAL A 11 -1.42 -9.83 9.73
CA VAL A 11 -1.61 -8.63 10.59
C VAL A 11 -2.78 -7.71 10.15
N GLY A 12 -3.53 -8.04 9.10
CA GLY A 12 -4.71 -7.30 8.67
C GLY A 12 -5.96 -8.17 8.55
N SER A 13 -6.79 -8.24 9.59
CA SER A 13 -8.13 -8.81 9.36
C SER A 13 -8.89 -8.00 8.28
N PRO A 14 -9.52 -8.64 7.28
CA PRO A 14 -10.21 -7.95 6.18
C PRO A 14 -11.58 -7.41 6.63
N ILE A 15 -11.94 -6.19 6.22
CA ILE A 15 -13.29 -5.64 6.45
C ILE A 15 -14.31 -6.07 5.39
N LEU A 16 -13.92 -6.63 4.23
CA LEU A 16 -14.92 -7.08 3.24
C LEU A 16 -14.49 -8.35 2.52
N GLY A 17 -15.35 -9.37 2.61
CA GLY A 17 -15.39 -10.54 1.75
C GLY A 17 -16.50 -10.42 0.68
N PRO A 18 -16.86 -11.51 -0.01
CA PRO A 18 -16.34 -11.83 -1.34
C PRO A 18 -17.43 -11.86 -2.41
N LEU A 19 -17.06 -11.78 -3.71
CA LEU A 19 -17.83 -12.44 -4.77
C LEU A 19 -16.93 -13.00 -5.89
N LEU A 20 -17.38 -14.15 -6.37
CA LEU A 20 -16.73 -15.23 -7.09
C LEU A 20 -16.61 -15.03 -8.61
N GLU A 21 -15.56 -15.66 -9.16
CA GLU A 21 -15.52 -16.53 -10.36
C GLU A 21 -15.66 -16.02 -11.82
N ARG A 22 -14.65 -16.46 -12.58
CA ARG A 22 -14.56 -16.88 -14.01
C ARG A 22 -14.24 -15.84 -15.09
N ARG A 23 -13.06 -16.05 -15.71
CA ARG A 23 -13.00 -16.70 -17.04
C ARG A 23 -11.69 -17.47 -17.21
N ALA A 24 -11.83 -18.72 -17.62
CA ALA A 24 -10.79 -19.63 -18.08
C ALA A 24 -10.88 -19.76 -19.61
N MET A 25 -9.77 -20.20 -20.22
CA MET A 25 -9.58 -20.63 -21.61
C MET A 25 -9.54 -19.54 -22.69
N GLU A 26 -8.31 -19.19 -23.09
CA GLU A 26 -7.86 -18.98 -24.48
C GLU A 26 -6.37 -18.59 -24.46
N GLU A 27 -5.45 -19.57 -24.39
CA GLU A 27 -4.01 -19.31 -24.64
C GLU A 27 -3.19 -20.57 -25.02
N ASP A 28 -3.83 -21.65 -25.48
CA ASP A 28 -3.24 -23.00 -25.58
C ASP A 28 -2.38 -23.26 -26.85
N VAL A 29 -1.96 -22.21 -27.58
CA VAL A 29 -1.12 -22.37 -28.80
C VAL A 29 0.18 -21.55 -28.73
N SER A 30 0.28 -20.56 -27.83
CA SER A 30 1.53 -19.80 -27.61
C SER A 30 2.52 -20.56 -26.72
N TRP A 31 2.04 -21.53 -25.92
CA TRP A 31 2.86 -22.29 -24.98
C TRP A 31 3.75 -23.36 -25.63
N THR A 32 3.41 -23.86 -26.82
CA THR A 32 4.13 -24.97 -27.46
C THR A 32 5.46 -24.54 -28.10
N MET A 33 5.68 -23.25 -28.36
CA MET A 33 6.93 -22.76 -28.97
C MET A 33 8.02 -22.31 -27.98
N HIS A 34 7.73 -22.24 -26.67
CA HIS A 34 8.71 -21.81 -25.64
C HIS A 34 9.54 -22.94 -25.02
N LEU A 35 9.31 -24.21 -25.40
CA LEU A 35 10.00 -25.35 -24.76
C LEU A 35 11.43 -25.62 -25.29
N THR A 36 11.96 -24.76 -26.17
CA THR A 36 13.34 -24.88 -26.68
C THR A 36 14.18 -23.61 -26.55
N GLN A 37 13.71 -22.59 -25.84
CA GLN A 37 14.51 -21.40 -25.49
C GLN A 37 14.45 -21.20 -23.98
N GLY A 38 15.61 -21.00 -23.34
CA GLY A 38 15.64 -20.69 -21.91
C GLY A 38 14.79 -19.46 -21.59
N GLU A 39 14.13 -19.46 -20.44
CA GLU A 39 13.28 -18.36 -19.96
C GLU A 39 14.01 -17.01 -20.07
N THR A 40 13.36 -16.01 -20.66
CA THR A 40 13.89 -14.65 -20.77
C THR A 40 13.92 -13.96 -19.41
N GLU A 41 14.76 -12.94 -19.25
CA GLU A 41 14.79 -12.14 -18.01
C GLU A 41 13.42 -11.51 -17.71
N GLN A 42 12.69 -11.07 -18.74
CA GLN A 42 11.38 -10.45 -18.58
C GLN A 42 10.34 -11.44 -18.03
N GLU A 43 10.34 -12.68 -18.52
CA GLU A 43 9.48 -13.76 -18.02
C GLU A 43 9.82 -14.12 -16.57
N MET A 44 11.11 -14.26 -16.26
CA MET A 44 11.58 -14.53 -14.90
C MET A 44 11.15 -13.42 -13.93
N ARG A 45 11.34 -12.15 -14.29
CA ARG A 45 10.92 -10.99 -13.49
C ARG A 45 9.42 -10.93 -13.30
N ARG A 46 8.65 -11.24 -14.34
CA ARG A 46 7.19 -11.33 -14.28
C ARG A 46 6.76 -12.41 -13.29
N ARG A 47 7.36 -13.60 -13.33
CA ARG A 47 7.07 -14.69 -12.39
C ARG A 47 7.39 -14.31 -10.94
N TRP A 48 8.52 -13.64 -10.69
CA TRP A 48 8.84 -13.14 -9.34
C TRP A 48 7.79 -12.13 -8.86
N LEU A 49 7.38 -11.21 -9.74
CA LEU A 49 6.38 -10.22 -9.41
C LEU A 49 5.02 -10.86 -9.11
N GLU A 50 4.59 -11.84 -9.91
CA GLU A 50 3.36 -12.61 -9.68
C GLU A 50 3.39 -13.33 -8.31
N TYR A 51 4.50 -13.98 -7.97
CA TYR A 51 4.70 -14.59 -6.66
C TYR A 51 4.57 -13.56 -5.53
N HIS A 52 5.28 -12.43 -5.64
CA HIS A 52 5.24 -11.39 -4.61
C HIS A 52 3.84 -10.79 -4.46
N LEU A 53 3.13 -10.56 -5.56
CA LEU A 53 1.75 -10.07 -5.52
C LEU A 53 0.83 -11.07 -4.80
N GLN A 54 0.98 -12.37 -5.02
CA GLN A 54 0.22 -13.37 -4.28
C GLN A 54 0.58 -13.36 -2.79
N ALA A 55 1.87 -13.40 -2.45
CA ALA A 55 2.35 -13.41 -1.06
C ALA A 55 1.96 -12.13 -0.29
N GLN A 56 1.92 -10.99 -0.98
CA GLN A 56 1.61 -9.67 -0.42
C GLN A 56 0.13 -9.26 -0.61
N ARG A 57 -0.72 -10.17 -1.10
CA ARG A 57 -2.16 -9.93 -1.34
C ARG A 57 -2.42 -8.69 -2.22
N GLY A 58 -1.62 -8.53 -3.26
CA GLY A 58 -1.73 -7.44 -4.23
C GLY A 58 -1.32 -6.06 -3.67
N ARG A 59 -0.57 -6.02 -2.56
CA ARG A 59 -0.15 -4.76 -1.93
C ARG A 59 1.34 -4.53 -2.06
N CYS A 60 1.73 -3.27 -2.15
CA CYS A 60 3.12 -2.84 -2.03
C CYS A 60 3.67 -3.26 -0.65
N ALA A 61 4.82 -3.92 -0.61
CA ALA A 61 5.44 -4.36 0.64
C ALA A 61 5.84 -3.19 1.56
N TYR A 62 5.97 -1.98 1.02
CA TYR A 62 6.34 -0.79 1.77
C TYR A 62 5.12 0.01 2.25
N CYS A 63 4.44 0.72 1.33
CA CYS A 63 3.35 1.62 1.71
C CYS A 63 1.97 0.93 1.84
N GLY A 64 1.86 -0.37 1.50
CA GLY A 64 0.62 -1.13 1.61
C GLY A 64 -0.49 -0.77 0.61
N VAL A 65 -0.24 0.16 -0.31
CA VAL A 65 -1.18 0.53 -1.39
C VAL A 65 -1.40 -0.66 -2.33
N GLY A 66 -2.60 -0.76 -2.90
CA GLY A 66 -2.91 -1.77 -3.92
C GLY A 66 -2.11 -1.53 -5.21
N ILE A 67 -1.45 -2.57 -5.70
CA ILE A 67 -0.61 -2.54 -6.89
C ILE A 67 -0.98 -3.67 -7.84
N GLU A 68 -0.86 -3.40 -9.14
CA GLU A 68 -1.18 -4.35 -10.21
C GLU A 68 -0.09 -4.26 -11.28
N ILE A 69 0.15 -5.36 -11.99
CA ILE A 69 1.10 -5.40 -13.12
C ILE A 69 0.61 -4.45 -14.24
N PHE A 70 -0.68 -4.54 -14.56
CA PHE A 70 -1.35 -3.73 -15.56
C PHE A 70 -2.49 -2.96 -14.91
N ARG A 71 -2.30 -1.65 -14.71
CA ARG A 71 -3.33 -0.80 -14.10
C ARG A 71 -4.32 -0.29 -15.14
N ARG A 72 -5.60 -0.35 -14.79
CA ARG A 72 -6.70 0.17 -15.62
C ARG A 72 -6.89 1.67 -15.49
N ASP A 73 -6.49 2.25 -14.35
CA ASP A 73 -6.66 3.68 -14.05
C ASP A 73 -5.53 4.57 -14.61
N GLY A 74 -4.54 3.99 -15.29
CA GLY A 74 -3.41 4.70 -15.86
C GLY A 74 -2.40 5.26 -14.84
N ASN A 75 -2.57 5.01 -13.54
CA ASN A 75 -1.67 5.56 -12.52
C ASN A 75 -0.32 4.81 -12.47
N ALA A 76 0.62 5.20 -13.32
CA ALA A 76 1.91 4.55 -13.48
C ALA A 76 2.74 4.43 -12.19
N GLU A 77 2.50 5.31 -11.21
CA GLU A 77 3.22 5.33 -9.92
C GLU A 77 2.82 4.18 -9.00
N LEU A 78 1.60 3.66 -9.17
CA LEU A 78 1.09 2.52 -8.42
C LEU A 78 1.20 1.19 -9.18
N ARG A 79 1.96 1.17 -10.29
CA ARG A 79 2.28 -0.06 -11.01
C ARG A 79 3.16 -0.95 -10.13
N ALA A 80 2.88 -2.25 -10.14
CA ALA A 80 3.70 -3.24 -9.46
C ALA A 80 5.09 -3.35 -10.12
N THR A 81 6.12 -3.43 -9.30
CA THR A 81 7.52 -3.57 -9.71
C THR A 81 8.23 -4.54 -8.77
N VAL A 82 9.29 -5.17 -9.26
CA VAL A 82 10.22 -5.94 -8.43
C VAL A 82 11.24 -4.96 -7.86
N ASP A 83 11.38 -4.94 -6.54
CA ASP A 83 12.39 -4.16 -5.83
C ASP A 83 13.34 -5.09 -5.09
N HIS A 84 14.63 -4.77 -5.10
CA HIS A 84 15.67 -5.53 -4.41
C HIS A 84 15.86 -5.02 -2.99
N ILE A 85 15.81 -5.93 -2.02
CA ILE A 85 16.02 -5.66 -0.60
C ILE A 85 17.42 -5.07 -0.41
N ILE A 86 18.44 -5.83 -0.82
CA ILE A 86 19.82 -5.35 -0.97
C ILE A 86 19.99 -4.95 -2.45
N PRO A 87 20.27 -3.67 -2.75
CA PRO A 87 20.48 -3.22 -4.12
C PRO A 87 21.65 -3.96 -4.80
N PRO A 88 21.58 -4.24 -6.11
CA PRO A 88 22.70 -4.83 -6.85
C PRO A 88 23.99 -4.00 -6.78
N SER A 89 23.88 -2.67 -6.72
CA SER A 89 25.03 -1.76 -6.57
C SER A 89 25.79 -1.95 -5.24
N GLU A 90 25.11 -2.49 -4.22
CA GLU A 90 25.67 -2.80 -2.90
C GLU A 90 26.02 -4.30 -2.78
N GLY A 91 26.11 -5.03 -3.90
CA GLY A 91 26.42 -6.46 -3.92
C GLY A 91 25.23 -7.38 -3.62
N GLY A 92 24.00 -6.84 -3.65
CA GLY A 92 22.79 -7.62 -3.48
C GLY A 92 22.58 -8.65 -4.59
N PRO A 93 22.27 -9.91 -4.27
CA PRO A 93 22.13 -10.96 -5.29
C PRO A 93 20.85 -10.77 -6.10
N ASP A 94 20.91 -11.06 -7.40
CA ASP A 94 19.72 -11.03 -8.26
C ASP A 94 18.94 -12.36 -8.18
N ARG A 95 18.20 -12.51 -7.08
CA ARG A 95 17.39 -13.70 -6.80
C ARG A 95 16.08 -13.32 -6.14
N VAL A 96 15.04 -14.14 -6.30
CA VAL A 96 13.71 -13.86 -5.74
C VAL A 96 13.75 -13.63 -4.23
N GLU A 97 14.65 -14.31 -3.51
CA GLU A 97 14.87 -14.18 -2.05
C GLU A 97 15.38 -12.80 -1.65
N ASN A 98 15.99 -12.05 -2.57
CA ASN A 98 16.44 -10.67 -2.35
C ASN A 98 15.45 -9.66 -2.96
N THR A 99 14.22 -10.06 -3.28
CA THR A 99 13.25 -9.16 -3.89
C THR A 99 11.90 -9.15 -3.18
N LEU A 100 11.09 -8.14 -3.49
CA LEU A 100 9.72 -7.96 -3.05
C LEU A 100 8.92 -7.21 -4.11
N GLY A 101 7.59 -7.24 -3.99
CA GLY A 101 6.70 -6.45 -4.83
C GLY A 101 6.53 -5.04 -4.25
N ALA A 102 6.90 -4.00 -4.99
CA ALA A 102 6.73 -2.62 -4.60
C ALA A 102 5.97 -1.81 -5.65
N CYS A 103 5.25 -0.77 -5.22
CA CYS A 103 4.78 0.24 -6.16
C CYS A 103 5.98 0.98 -6.77
N ARG A 104 5.85 1.42 -8.02
CA ARG A 104 6.88 2.22 -8.71
C ARG A 104 7.35 3.40 -7.86
N ARG A 105 6.44 4.13 -7.20
CA ARG A 105 6.78 5.27 -6.35
C ARG A 105 7.76 4.89 -5.22
N CYS A 106 7.46 3.84 -4.46
CA CYS A 106 8.33 3.40 -3.36
C CYS A 106 9.66 2.84 -3.87
N ASN A 107 9.64 2.04 -4.94
CA ASN A 107 10.87 1.51 -5.55
C ASN A 107 11.78 2.66 -6.03
N TYR A 108 11.19 3.66 -6.71
CA TYR A 108 11.92 4.86 -7.14
C TYR A 108 12.38 5.75 -5.99
N ALA A 109 11.65 5.79 -4.87
CA ALA A 109 12.08 6.49 -3.67
C ALA A 109 13.27 5.77 -3.02
N LYS A 110 13.24 4.44 -2.92
CA LYS A 110 14.33 3.63 -2.36
C LYS A 110 15.60 3.70 -3.19
N ARG A 111 15.50 3.51 -4.52
CA ARG A 111 16.66 3.43 -5.42
C ARG A 111 17.70 2.42 -4.90
N SER A 112 18.95 2.86 -4.76
CA SER A 112 20.07 2.11 -4.21
C SER A 112 20.23 2.29 -2.69
N MET A 113 19.26 2.87 -1.96
CA MET A 113 19.33 2.90 -0.50
C MET A 113 19.24 1.49 0.07
N ALA A 114 20.06 1.24 1.10
CA ALA A 114 19.86 0.10 1.99
C ALA A 114 18.45 0.15 2.57
N LEU A 115 17.84 -1.02 2.77
CA LEU A 115 16.47 -1.13 3.24
C LEU A 115 16.26 -0.36 4.55
N GLU A 116 17.18 -0.51 5.49
CA GLU A 116 17.13 0.09 6.82
C GLU A 116 17.16 1.62 6.75
N ALA A 117 17.96 2.18 5.83
CA ALA A 117 18.04 3.62 5.61
C ALA A 117 16.76 4.14 4.95
N PHE A 118 16.25 3.44 3.94
CA PHE A 118 15.01 3.80 3.25
C PHE A 118 13.80 3.80 4.20
N LEU A 119 13.69 2.80 5.06
CA LEU A 119 12.52 2.65 5.94
C LEU A 119 12.36 3.76 6.97
N VAL A 120 13.40 4.57 7.22
CA VAL A 120 13.34 5.73 8.11
C VAL A 120 13.47 7.06 7.35
N SER A 121 13.50 7.01 6.03
CA SER A 121 13.78 8.18 5.20
C SER A 121 12.54 9.07 5.00
N PRO A 122 12.71 10.40 4.83
CA PRO A 122 11.62 11.30 4.46
C PRO A 122 10.94 10.90 3.14
N GLU A 123 11.70 10.38 2.18
CA GLU A 123 11.19 9.94 0.88
C GLU A 123 10.20 8.78 1.01
N PHE A 124 10.43 7.88 1.96
CA PHE A 124 9.49 6.81 2.26
C PHE A 124 8.22 7.36 2.91
N GLN A 125 8.36 8.23 3.91
CA GLN A 125 7.22 8.87 4.57
C GLN A 125 6.35 9.66 3.57
N GLU A 126 6.97 10.36 2.63
CA GLU A 126 6.28 11.08 1.57
C GLU A 126 5.60 10.12 0.59
N SER A 127 6.27 9.02 0.22
CA SER A 127 5.65 7.96 -0.58
C SER A 127 4.40 7.39 0.07
N VAL A 128 4.39 7.22 1.40
CA VAL A 128 3.19 6.77 2.13
C VAL A 128 2.06 7.79 2.01
N ARG A 129 2.34 9.10 2.17
CA ARG A 129 1.31 10.15 2.03
C ARG A 129 0.74 10.21 0.61
N LEU A 130 1.60 10.25 -0.40
CA LEU A 130 1.20 10.36 -1.81
C LEU A 130 0.44 9.14 -2.32
N ASN A 131 0.70 7.96 -1.76
CA ASN A 131 -0.02 6.74 -2.13
C ASN A 131 -1.38 6.60 -1.43
N HIS A 132 -1.66 7.42 -0.41
CA HIS A 132 -2.93 7.41 0.33
C HIS A 132 -3.52 8.82 0.44
N PRO A 133 -3.78 9.51 -0.70
CA PRO A 133 -4.22 10.90 -0.69
C PRO A 133 -5.63 11.04 -0.10
N CYS A 134 -5.82 12.02 0.77
CA CYS A 134 -7.16 12.47 1.15
C CYS A 134 -7.79 13.28 0.01
N PRO A 135 -9.13 13.26 -0.15
CA PRO A 135 -9.79 14.16 -1.09
C PRO A 135 -9.68 15.61 -0.60
N ASP A 136 -9.83 16.57 -1.50
CA ASP A 136 -9.83 18.01 -1.16
C ASP A 136 -11.03 18.43 -0.31
N ARG A 137 -12.12 17.67 -0.38
CA ARG A 137 -13.38 17.90 0.35
C ARG A 137 -13.87 16.59 0.94
N LEU A 138 -14.35 16.65 2.18
CA LEU A 138 -15.03 15.53 2.83
C LEU A 138 -16.01 16.08 3.85
N CYS A 139 -17.23 15.54 3.87
CA CYS A 139 -18.28 15.96 4.80
C CYS A 139 -18.96 14.74 5.45
N GLY A 140 -19.21 14.82 6.75
CA GLY A 140 -19.94 13.81 7.52
C GLY A 140 -21.47 13.88 7.37
N ASP A 141 -21.99 14.79 6.53
CA ASP A 141 -23.41 14.91 6.25
C ASP A 141 -23.83 14.02 5.08
N VAL A 142 -24.74 13.07 5.30
CA VAL A 142 -25.18 12.09 4.29
C VAL A 142 -25.81 12.72 3.05
N VAL A 143 -26.31 13.95 3.15
CA VAL A 143 -26.89 14.67 2.00
C VAL A 143 -25.89 15.57 1.25
N SER A 144 -24.66 15.68 1.74
CA SER A 144 -23.61 16.46 1.10
C SER A 144 -23.06 15.74 -0.14
N PRO A 145 -22.73 16.44 -1.23
CA PRO A 145 -22.01 15.85 -2.36
C PRO A 145 -20.60 15.35 -1.97
N ASP A 146 -20.02 15.87 -0.89
CA ASP A 146 -18.71 15.49 -0.37
C ASP A 146 -18.80 14.34 0.65
N PHE A 147 -19.94 13.65 0.73
CA PHE A 147 -20.14 12.50 1.61
C PHE A 147 -19.61 11.22 0.99
N HIS A 148 -18.57 10.65 1.61
CA HIS A 148 -18.01 9.37 1.20
C HIS A 148 -17.86 8.43 2.39
N LEU A 149 -18.81 7.50 2.54
CA LEU A 149 -18.88 6.58 3.68
C LEU A 149 -17.56 5.82 3.92
N ASP A 150 -16.95 5.30 2.86
CA ASP A 150 -15.73 4.50 2.99
C ASP A 150 -14.51 5.34 3.39
N LEU A 151 -14.43 6.60 2.97
CA LEU A 151 -13.38 7.53 3.39
C LEU A 151 -13.58 7.97 4.84
N LEU A 152 -14.83 8.25 5.24
CA LEU A 152 -15.18 8.60 6.63
C LEU A 152 -14.88 7.47 7.61
N ARG A 153 -15.07 6.21 7.20
CA ARG A 153 -14.74 5.01 8.02
C ARG A 153 -13.26 4.92 8.37
N ARG A 154 -12.37 5.27 7.45
CA ARG A 154 -10.92 5.39 7.73
C ARG A 154 -10.67 6.44 8.82
N GLY A 155 -11.49 7.49 8.81
CA GLY A 155 -11.38 8.66 9.67
C GLY A 155 -10.25 9.58 9.23
N VAL A 156 -10.40 10.85 9.54
CA VAL A 156 -9.49 11.90 9.07
C VAL A 156 -9.03 12.76 10.25
N ARG A 157 -7.75 13.10 10.23
CA ARG A 157 -7.14 14.15 11.05
C ARG A 157 -6.87 15.33 10.13
N VAL A 158 -7.03 16.55 10.64
CA VAL A 158 -6.76 17.77 9.86
C VAL A 158 -5.84 18.66 10.67
N TRP A 159 -4.76 19.12 10.03
CA TRP A 159 -3.94 20.21 10.57
C TRP A 159 -4.43 21.52 9.99
N ILE A 160 -4.62 22.52 10.86
CA ILE A 160 -5.00 23.88 10.50
C ILE A 160 -3.96 24.80 11.09
N ASP A 161 -3.14 25.41 10.21
CA ASP A 161 -2.00 26.25 10.59
C ASP A 161 -1.10 25.55 11.62
N GLY A 162 -0.76 24.28 11.34
CA GLY A 162 0.09 23.43 12.20
C GLY A 162 -0.61 22.84 13.43
N THR A 163 -1.84 23.25 13.75
CA THR A 163 -2.59 22.68 14.89
C THR A 163 -3.42 21.47 14.46
N GLU A 164 -3.23 20.33 15.13
CA GLU A 164 -3.97 19.09 14.85
C GLU A 164 -5.42 19.12 15.37
N PHE A 165 -6.35 18.61 14.56
CA PHE A 165 -7.74 18.31 14.93
C PHE A 165 -8.12 16.88 14.56
N ARG A 166 -8.72 16.15 15.52
CA ARG A 166 -9.06 14.72 15.39
C ARG A 166 -10.54 14.43 15.20
N ARG A 167 -11.42 15.40 15.51
CA ARG A 167 -12.88 15.27 15.41
C ARG A 167 -13.40 16.14 14.27
N VAL A 168 -12.96 15.83 13.07
CA VAL A 168 -13.31 16.59 11.87
C VAL A 168 -14.67 16.12 11.38
N TYR A 169 -15.63 17.03 11.31
CA TYR A 169 -16.95 16.75 10.74
C TYR A 169 -16.97 17.03 9.24
N ALA A 170 -16.34 18.13 8.81
CA ALA A 170 -16.18 18.46 7.40
C ALA A 170 -14.90 19.27 7.17
N TYR A 171 -14.36 19.24 5.96
CA TYR A 171 -13.30 20.14 5.52
C TYR A 171 -13.40 20.45 4.02
N ASP A 172 -12.85 21.60 3.64
CA ASP A 172 -12.68 22.07 2.26
C ASP A 172 -11.29 22.70 2.17
N VAL A 173 -10.36 21.98 1.52
CA VAL A 173 -8.96 22.40 1.35
C VAL A 173 -8.85 23.69 0.53
N PRO A 174 -9.45 23.79 -0.68
CA PRO A 174 -9.44 25.03 -1.45
C PRO A 174 -10.03 26.24 -0.72
N ALA A 175 -11.12 26.06 0.03
CA ALA A 175 -11.74 27.14 0.77
C ALA A 175 -10.99 27.52 2.06
N GLY A 176 -10.06 26.67 2.51
CA GLY A 176 -9.30 26.89 3.74
C GLY A 176 -10.17 26.80 5.00
N VAL A 177 -11.17 25.91 5.02
CA VAL A 177 -12.16 25.80 6.11
C VAL A 177 -12.33 24.36 6.57
N ALA A 178 -12.43 24.16 7.89
CA ALA A 178 -12.90 22.91 8.47
C ALA A 178 -13.94 23.14 9.56
N GLU A 179 -14.86 22.19 9.70
CA GLU A 179 -15.83 22.10 10.79
C GLU A 179 -15.40 21.00 11.77
N ILE A 180 -15.15 21.41 13.00
CA ILE A 180 -14.66 20.54 14.06
C ILE A 180 -15.78 20.26 15.04
N ALA A 181 -16.06 18.98 15.30
CA ALA A 181 -17.09 18.58 16.24
C ALA A 181 -16.71 18.90 17.70
N VAL A 182 -17.65 19.51 18.41
CA VAL A 182 -17.57 19.90 19.82
C VAL A 182 -18.27 18.85 20.65
N ALA A 183 -17.51 18.21 21.55
CA ALA A 183 -18.01 17.17 22.43
C ALA A 183 -18.70 16.01 21.66
N THR A 184 -19.53 15.23 22.36
CA THR A 184 -20.39 14.18 21.80
C THR A 184 -21.83 14.67 21.58
N THR A 185 -22.07 15.95 21.85
CA THR A 185 -23.41 16.57 21.85
C THR A 185 -23.93 16.75 20.42
N LYS A 186 -25.22 16.46 20.24
CA LYS A 186 -25.93 16.60 18.97
C LYS A 186 -26.81 17.85 18.96
N THR A 187 -27.01 18.44 17.79
CA THR A 187 -28.01 19.47 17.53
C THR A 187 -29.42 18.87 17.59
N ARG A 188 -30.44 19.73 17.59
CA ARG A 188 -31.86 19.31 17.51
C ARG A 188 -32.18 18.39 16.32
N SER A 189 -31.38 18.47 15.26
CA SER A 189 -31.53 17.64 14.04
C SER A 189 -30.65 16.39 14.06
N GLY A 190 -30.06 16.04 15.21
CA GLY A 190 -29.22 14.84 15.38
C GLY A 190 -27.79 14.95 14.84
N ARG A 191 -27.41 16.11 14.26
CA ARG A 191 -26.07 16.34 13.71
C ARG A 191 -25.10 16.68 14.85
N PRO A 192 -23.80 16.36 14.76
CA PRO A 192 -22.82 16.82 15.73
C PRO A 192 -22.83 18.35 15.82
N MET A 193 -22.70 18.89 17.03
CA MET A 193 -22.41 20.32 17.18
C MET A 193 -20.98 20.59 16.68
N THR A 194 -20.79 21.59 15.83
CA THR A 194 -19.48 21.92 15.26
C THR A 194 -19.12 23.39 15.48
N PHE A 195 -17.83 23.70 15.55
CA PHE A 195 -17.32 25.06 15.29
C PHE A 195 -16.53 25.07 13.99
N ARG A 196 -16.55 26.22 13.31
CA ARG A 196 -15.81 26.43 12.07
C ARG A 196 -14.46 27.07 12.36
N LYS A 197 -13.39 26.54 11.75
CA LYS A 197 -12.04 27.11 11.80
C LYS A 197 -11.52 27.33 10.37
N ARG A 198 -10.81 28.44 10.18
CA ARG A 198 -10.15 28.80 8.91
C ARG A 198 -8.64 28.68 9.04
N GLY A 199 -7.95 28.43 7.93
CA GLY A 199 -6.50 28.33 7.84
C GLY A 199 -6.05 27.42 6.70
N VAL A 200 -4.75 27.12 6.65
CA VAL A 200 -4.21 26.11 5.72
C VAL A 200 -4.61 24.72 6.20
N ILE A 201 -5.42 24.03 5.41
CA ILE A 201 -5.99 22.71 5.74
C ILE A 201 -5.11 21.60 5.15
N LEU A 202 -4.58 20.75 6.02
CA LEU A 202 -3.82 19.55 5.63
C LEU A 202 -4.51 18.30 6.18
N PRO A 203 -5.32 17.59 5.37
CA PRO A 203 -5.98 16.36 5.79
C PRO A 203 -5.01 15.16 5.70
N LEU A 204 -5.17 14.23 6.65
CA LEU A 204 -4.49 12.95 6.63
C LEU A 204 -5.43 11.88 7.19
N PHE A 205 -5.53 10.74 6.51
CA PHE A 205 -6.30 9.64 7.05
C PHE A 205 -5.66 9.12 8.34
N ARG A 206 -6.50 8.73 9.29
CA ARG A 206 -6.07 8.25 10.60
C ARG A 206 -5.25 6.95 10.51
N ASP A 207 -5.57 6.07 9.58
CA ASP A 207 -4.81 4.84 9.32
C ASP A 207 -3.41 5.15 8.76
N VAL A 208 -3.30 6.16 7.88
CA VAL A 208 -2.02 6.66 7.36
C VAL A 208 -1.19 7.30 8.45
N HIS A 209 -1.79 8.16 9.30
CA HIS A 209 -1.11 8.72 10.47
C HIS A 209 -0.50 7.63 11.36
N HIS A 210 -1.30 6.59 11.67
CA HIS A 210 -0.83 5.48 12.48
C HIS A 210 0.28 4.67 11.79
N ALA A 211 0.22 4.50 10.47
CA ALA A 211 1.30 3.88 9.72
C ALA A 211 2.61 4.70 9.83
N LEU A 212 2.53 6.02 9.79
CA LEU A 212 3.69 6.91 9.94
C LEU A 212 4.28 6.87 11.35
N GLU A 213 3.44 6.86 12.39
CA GLU A 213 3.90 6.66 13.77
C GLU A 213 4.65 5.31 13.91
N ARG A 214 4.17 4.26 13.26
CA ARG A 214 4.83 2.94 13.25
C ARG A 214 6.16 2.94 12.49
N ILE A 215 6.30 3.78 11.48
CA ILE A 215 7.55 3.99 10.76
C ILE A 215 8.56 4.73 11.67
N GLU A 216 8.14 5.83 12.27
CA GLU A 216 8.96 6.66 13.16
C GLU A 216 9.45 5.88 14.40
N THR A 217 8.58 5.07 14.99
CA THR A 217 8.93 4.21 16.15
C THR A 217 9.76 2.98 15.77
N GLY A 218 9.94 2.68 14.48
CA GLY A 218 10.66 1.51 13.99
C GLY A 218 9.88 0.19 14.09
N ALA A 219 8.62 0.22 14.53
CA ALA A 219 7.76 -0.97 14.59
C ALA A 219 7.57 -1.59 13.21
N PHE A 220 7.31 -0.75 12.19
CA PHE A 220 7.14 -1.22 10.81
C PHE A 220 8.39 -1.94 10.29
N ARG A 221 9.58 -1.41 10.59
CA ARG A 221 10.86 -2.04 10.23
C ARG A 221 10.99 -3.43 10.84
N GLY A 222 10.71 -3.57 12.15
CA GLY A 222 10.78 -4.86 12.83
C GLY A 222 9.84 -5.91 12.22
N GLU A 223 8.61 -5.50 11.91
CA GLU A 223 7.63 -6.39 11.28
C GLU A 223 8.03 -6.81 9.87
N LEU A 224 8.51 -5.87 9.04
CA LEU A 224 8.95 -6.18 7.68
C LEU A 224 10.16 -7.12 7.68
N THR A 225 11.16 -6.87 8.54
CA THR A 225 12.33 -7.75 8.68
C THR A 225 11.92 -9.14 9.15
N ALA A 226 11.03 -9.24 10.14
CA ALA A 226 10.53 -10.53 10.62
C ALA A 226 9.78 -11.29 9.52
N TRP A 227 8.91 -10.61 8.76
CA TRP A 227 8.22 -11.21 7.62
C TRP A 227 9.19 -11.68 6.52
N LEU A 228 10.20 -10.88 6.19
CA LEU A 228 11.23 -11.24 5.22
C LEU A 228 12.05 -12.46 5.65
N ALA A 229 12.31 -12.62 6.94
CA ALA A 229 13.03 -13.77 7.49
C ALA A 229 12.16 -15.04 7.53
N ALA A 230 10.86 -14.90 7.78
CA ALA A 230 9.93 -16.02 7.91
C ALA A 230 9.34 -16.52 6.58
N ARG A 231 9.46 -15.76 5.49
CA ARG A 231 8.82 -16.13 4.22
C ARG A 231 9.45 -17.37 3.59
N GLU A 232 8.60 -18.32 3.21
CA GLU A 232 9.01 -19.47 2.42
C GLU A 232 8.80 -19.21 0.94
N ILE A 233 9.89 -19.25 0.18
CA ILE A 233 9.82 -19.10 -1.28
C ILE A 233 9.81 -20.48 -1.92
N PRO A 234 8.77 -20.86 -2.69
CA PRO A 234 8.68 -22.16 -3.34
C PRO A 234 9.86 -22.37 -4.31
N PRO A 235 10.44 -23.58 -4.38
CA PRO A 235 11.55 -23.89 -5.30
C PRO A 235 11.24 -23.55 -6.76
N ALA A 236 9.98 -23.69 -7.18
CA ALA A 236 9.52 -23.38 -8.54
C ALA A 236 9.74 -21.91 -8.96
N VAL A 237 9.91 -20.98 -8.00
CA VAL A 237 10.15 -19.55 -8.27
C VAL A 237 11.64 -19.19 -8.15
N ARG A 238 12.47 -20.06 -7.55
CA ARG A 238 13.90 -19.84 -7.26
C ARG A 238 14.83 -19.99 -8.47
N VAL A 239 14.35 -19.63 -9.65
CA VAL A 239 15.16 -19.64 -10.87
C VAL A 239 16.16 -18.49 -10.80
N ARG A 240 17.42 -18.77 -11.14
CA ARG A 240 18.50 -17.79 -11.19
C ARG A 240 18.62 -17.19 -12.58
N ASN A 241 19.02 -15.93 -12.65
CA ASN A 241 19.43 -15.31 -13.91
C ASN A 241 20.84 -15.81 -14.29
N ALA A 242 20.94 -16.80 -15.18
CA ALA A 242 22.23 -17.39 -15.57
C ALA A 242 23.20 -16.39 -16.26
N ARG A 243 22.74 -15.19 -16.66
CA ARG A 243 23.54 -14.17 -17.35
C ARG A 243 24.33 -13.24 -16.42
N LEU A 244 24.10 -13.28 -15.11
CA LEU A 244 24.78 -12.42 -14.12
C LEU A 244 25.85 -13.16 -13.31
N ASP A 245 26.09 -14.45 -13.59
CA ASP A 245 27.11 -15.28 -12.95
C ASP A 245 28.49 -15.21 -13.66
N GLY A 246 28.75 -14.14 -14.43
CA GLY A 246 29.97 -13.92 -15.20
C GLY A 246 30.70 -12.64 -14.81
#